data_AF-A0A060R8P6-F1
#
_entry.id   AF-A0A060R8P6-F1
#
_cell.length_a   1.000
_cell.length_b   1.000
_cell.length_c   1.000
_cell.angle_alpha   90.00
_cell.angle_beta   90.00
_cell.angle_gamma   90.00
#
_symmetry.space_group_name_H-M   'P 1'
#
loop_
_entity.id
_entity.type
_entity.pdbx_description
1 polymer ?
#
loop_
_entity_poly.entity_id
_entity_poly.type
_entity_poly.pdbx_seq_one_letter_code
_entity_poly.pdbx_strand_id
1 'polypeptide(L)' 'MAVKQKTNHYIRFKWDFHEDYYFEFKIVKQELTGDVSLIVTDYADADDYVGTVELWNLQVRKLKNAIGCAKKL' A
#
# COMPACT_ATOMS: atom_id res chain seq x y z
N MET A 1 10.57 -2.64 -11.12
CA MET A 1 10.47 -1.27 -11.72
C MET A 1 9.05 -0.73 -11.60
N ALA A 2 8.83 0.61 -11.59
CA ALA A 2 7.47 1.17 -11.69
C ALA A 2 6.89 0.89 -13.09
N VAL A 3 5.72 0.27 -13.16
CA VAL A 3 5.09 -0.16 -14.41
C VAL A 3 3.80 0.60 -14.74
N LYS A 4 3.18 1.22 -13.74
CA LYS A 4 1.98 2.05 -13.93
C LYS A 4 1.90 3.09 -12.84
N GLN A 5 1.54 4.32 -13.19
CA GLN A 5 1.35 5.38 -12.21
C GLN A 5 0.33 6.42 -12.68
N LYS A 6 -0.35 7.03 -11.71
CA LYS A 6 -1.12 8.26 -11.90
C LYS A 6 -0.95 9.10 -10.64
N THR A 7 -0.41 10.30 -10.80
CA THR A 7 -0.14 11.24 -9.69
C THR A 7 -1.36 11.41 -8.80
N ASN A 8 -1.16 11.35 -7.48
CA ASN A 8 -2.19 11.44 -6.45
C ASN A 8 -3.30 10.38 -6.52
N HIS A 9 -3.10 9.29 -7.27
CA HIS A 9 -4.07 8.19 -7.38
C HIS A 9 -3.45 6.85 -7.08
N TYR A 10 -2.41 6.44 -7.82
CA TYR A 10 -1.75 5.17 -7.57
C TYR A 10 -0.36 5.09 -8.19
N ILE A 11 0.45 4.16 -7.68
CA ILE A 11 1.69 3.71 -8.28
C ILE A 11 1.80 2.20 -8.13
N ARG A 12 2.21 1.52 -9.20
CA ARG A 12 2.35 0.07 -9.29
C ARG A 12 3.78 -0.29 -9.68
N PHE A 13 4.35 -1.25 -8.96
CA PHE A 13 5.67 -1.78 -9.20
C PHE A 13 5.56 -3.27 -9.50
N LYS A 14 6.26 -3.71 -10.55
CA LYS A 14 6.33 -5.11 -10.93
C LYS A 14 7.53 -5.78 -10.28
N TRP A 15 7.33 -7.01 -9.81
CA TRP A 15 8.39 -7.88 -9.33
C TRP A 15 9.16 -8.49 -10.51
N ASP A 16 10.49 -8.59 -10.39
CA ASP A 16 11.31 -9.02 -11.53
C ASP A 16 11.24 -10.54 -11.79
N PHE A 17 10.69 -11.32 -10.85
CA PHE A 17 10.65 -12.78 -10.90
C PHE A 17 9.33 -13.37 -11.43
N HIS A 18 8.26 -12.58 -11.59
CA HIS A 18 6.98 -13.07 -12.11
C HIS A 18 6.22 -11.98 -12.87
N GLU A 19 5.74 -12.29 -14.08
CA GLU A 19 5.21 -11.26 -14.98
C GLU A 19 3.93 -10.59 -14.49
N ASP A 20 3.10 -11.34 -13.78
CA ASP A 20 1.82 -10.86 -13.26
C ASP A 20 1.91 -10.33 -11.83
N TYR A 21 3.04 -10.51 -11.14
CA TYR A 21 3.14 -10.12 -9.74
C TYR A 21 3.56 -8.66 -9.65
N TYR A 22 2.78 -7.91 -8.88
CA TYR A 22 3.02 -6.51 -8.62
C TYR A 22 2.61 -6.17 -7.21
N PHE A 23 3.18 -5.10 -6.68
CA PHE A 23 2.59 -4.39 -5.56
C PHE A 23 2.11 -3.01 -6.00
N GLU A 24 1.03 -2.54 -5.39
CA GLU A 24 0.39 -1.26 -5.70
C GLU A 24 0.08 -0.49 -4.42
N PHE A 25 0.39 0.81 -4.46
CA PHE A 25 -0.18 1.79 -3.54
C PHE A 25 -1.26 2.58 -4.26
N LYS A 26 -2.48 2.57 -3.73
CA LYS A 26 -3.60 3.35 -4.24
C LYS A 26 -4.16 4.25 -3.16
N ILE A 27 -4.32 5.52 -3.50
CA ILE A 27 -4.94 6.52 -2.64
C ILE A 27 -6.37 6.73 -3.12
N VAL A 28 -7.32 6.64 -2.19
CA VAL A 28 -8.74 6.90 -2.44
C VAL A 28 -9.20 8.02 -1.51
N LYS A 29 -9.74 9.09 -2.07
CA LYS A 29 -10.36 10.17 -1.32
C LYS A 29 -11.89 9.98 -1.34
N GLN A 30 -12.52 9.91 -0.18
CA GLN A 30 -13.99 9.93 -0.12
C GLN A 30 -14.50 11.33 -0.41
N GLU A 31 -15.48 11.45 -1.30
CA GLU A 31 -16.06 12.75 -1.70
C GLU A 31 -16.84 13.41 -0.57
N LEU A 32 -17.53 12.60 0.27
CA LEU A 32 -18.42 13.12 1.31
C LEU A 32 -17.66 13.55 2.57
N THR A 33 -16.75 12.72 3.08
CA THR A 33 -16.01 13.00 4.32
C THR A 33 -14.68 13.69 4.08
N GLY A 34 -14.15 13.61 2.86
CA GLY A 34 -12.78 14.04 2.55
C GLY A 34 -11.69 13.09 3.04
N ASP A 35 -12.05 11.97 3.67
CA ASP A 35 -11.09 11.01 4.21
C ASP A 35 -10.22 10.43 3.12
N VAL A 36 -8.93 10.26 3.43
CA VAL A 36 -7.94 9.66 2.54
C VAL A 36 -7.61 8.25 3.03
N SER A 37 -7.86 7.27 2.17
CA SER A 37 -7.51 5.86 2.38
C SER A 37 -6.29 5.48 1.55
N LEU A 38 -5.37 4.72 2.14
CA LEU A 38 -4.31 4.03 1.43
C LEU A 38 -4.67 2.54 1.33
N ILE A 39 -4.76 2.05 0.10
CA ILE A 39 -4.97 0.63 -0.22
C ILE A 39 -3.63 0.08 -0.71
N VAL A 40 -3.19 -1.02 -0.11
CA VAL A 40 -2.00 -1.77 -0.53
C VAL A 40 -2.47 -3.07 -1.17
N THR A 41 -1.97 -3.37 -2.36
CA THR A 41 -2.16 -4.67 -3.02
C THR A 41 -0.80 -5.31 -3.21
N ASP A 42 -0.66 -6.58 -2.85
CA ASP A 42 0.57 -7.36 -3.02
C ASP A 42 0.20 -8.85 -3.15
N TYR A 43 1.16 -9.66 -3.58
CA TYR A 43 1.04 -11.11 -3.65
C TYR A 43 1.77 -11.73 -2.46
N ALA A 44 1.15 -12.71 -1.83
CA ALA A 44 1.75 -13.49 -0.75
C ALA A 44 1.48 -14.97 -1.01
N ASP A 45 2.44 -15.81 -0.67
CA ASP A 45 2.23 -17.25 -0.65
C ASP A 45 1.22 -17.62 0.43
N ALA A 46 0.46 -18.71 0.23
CA ALA A 46 -0.65 -19.06 1.11
C ALA A 46 -0.21 -19.35 2.55
N ASP A 47 1.01 -19.83 2.73
CA ASP A 47 1.66 -20.11 4.01
C ASP A 47 2.26 -18.86 4.69
N ASP A 48 2.56 -17.80 3.94
CA ASP A 48 3.11 -16.53 4.46
C ASP A 48 2.15 -15.32 4.34
N TYR A 49 0.90 -15.55 3.98
CA TYR A 49 -0.10 -14.47 3.85
C TYR A 49 -0.21 -13.63 5.13
N VAL A 50 -0.25 -14.26 6.30
CA VAL A 50 -0.38 -13.56 7.59
C VAL A 50 0.86 -12.71 7.88
N GLY A 51 2.06 -13.26 7.66
CA GLY A 51 3.32 -12.55 7.86
C GLY A 51 3.45 -11.35 6.94
N THR A 52 3.07 -11.51 5.67
CA THR A 52 3.06 -10.42 4.68
C THR A 52 2.09 -9.31 5.08
N VAL A 53 0.88 -9.64 5.56
CA VAL A 53 -0.09 -8.65 6.06
C VAL A 53 0.44 -7.90 7.29
N GLU A 54 1.04 -8.60 8.25
CA GLU A 54 1.63 -7.98 9.44
C GLU A 54 2.79 -7.03 9.10
N LEU A 55 3.64 -7.44 8.15
CA LEU A 55 4.72 -6.61 7.64
C LEU A 55 4.17 -5.33 7.01
N TRP A 56 3.15 -5.43 6.14
CA TRP A 56 2.51 -4.26 5.54
C TRP A 56 1.87 -3.34 6.57
N ASN A 57 1.20 -3.90 7.59
CA ASN A 57 0.66 -3.13 8.71
C ASN A 57 1.76 -2.34 9.45
N LEU A 58 2.91 -2.98 9.71
CA LEU A 58 4.06 -2.31 10.30
C LEU A 58 4.60 -1.18 9.41
N GLN A 59 4.76 -1.42 8.11
CA GLN A 59 5.25 -0.42 7.16
C GLN A 59 4.29 0.77 7.06
N VAL A 60 2.99 0.53 6.94
CA VAL A 60 1.96 1.59 6.90
C VAL A 60 1.93 2.38 8.21
N ARG A 61 2.11 1.72 9.36
CA ARG A 61 2.22 2.43 10.65
C ARG A 61 3.45 3.33 10.70
N LYS A 62 4.61 2.85 10.24
CA LYS A 62 5.83 3.66 10.13
C LYS A 62 5.63 4.86 9.19
N LEU A 63 4.99 4.64 8.04
CA LEU A 63 4.64 5.71 7.11
C LEU A 63 3.75 6.77 7.78
N LYS A 64 2.66 6.34 8.43
CA LYS A 64 1.75 7.25 9.15
C LYS A 64 2.47 8.07 10.21
N ASN A 65 3.39 7.46 10.96
CA ASN A 65 4.20 8.16 11.95
C ASN A 65 5.14 9.19 11.28
N ALA A 66 5.81 8.81 10.19
CA ALA A 66 6.74 9.68 9.47
C ALA A 66 6.05 10.92 8.86
N ILE A 67 4.80 10.79 8.42
CA ILE A 67 4.01 11.89 7.84
C ILE A 67 3.17 12.65 8.87
N GLY A 68 3.31 12.36 10.17
CA GLY A 68 2.58 13.04 11.24
C GLY A 68 1.10 12.65 11.39
N CYS A 69 0.66 11.56 10.75
CA CYS A 69 -0.70 11.01 10.86
C CYS A 69 -0.87 10.03 12.04
N ALA A 70 0.12 9.93 12.94
CA ALA A 70 -0.03 9.13 14.15
C ALA A 70 -1.20 9.69 14.97
N LYS A 71 -2.26 8.89 15.18
CA LYS A 71 -3.28 9.25 16.18
C LYS A 71 -2.55 9.47 17.50
N LYS A 72 -2.67 10.67 18.07
CA LYS A 72 -2.43 10.85 19.50
C LYS A 72 -3.33 9.85 20.21
N LEU A 73 -2.72 8.95 20.98
CA LEU A 73 -3.43 8.11 21.95
C LEU A 73 -4.19 9.01 22.92
#